data_AF-A0A6J6UV96-F1
#
_entry.id   AF-A0A6J6UV96-F1
#
_cell.length_a   1.000
_cell.length_b   1.000
_cell.length_c   1.000
_cell.angle_alpha   90.00
_cell.angle_beta   90.00
_cell.angle_gamma   90.00
#
_symmetry.space_group_name_H-M   'P 1'
#
loop_
_entity.id
_entity.type
_entity.pdbx_description
1 polymer ?
#
loop_
_entity_poly.entity_id
_entity_poly.type
_entity_poly.pdbx_seq_one_letter_code
_entity_poly.pdbx_strand_id
1 'polypeptide(L)'
;MGDHLDEELRLKKLVGRLATYLQGYGDLLVSVNNWDPQVLARFRADEVVGSIGGAIDAVATLEQLEHIAKLFPGEWLQAAATGTAEQCAQRVLAQFDLGADGVILHGATPTELDPVVRAYREIRPANRFDSQVPNPGWAHA
;
A
#
# COMPACT_ATOMS: atom_id res chain seq x y z
N MET A 1 3.75 -1.78 5.08
CA MET A 1 3.67 -0.72 6.10
C MET A 1 3.66 -1.41 7.44
N GLY A 2 4.83 -1.53 8.05
CA GLY A 2 4.97 -2.29 9.30
C GLY A 2 4.52 -1.50 10.52
N ASP A 3 4.13 -2.20 11.57
CA ASP A 3 3.73 -1.61 12.87
C ASP A 3 4.89 -0.93 13.61
N HIS A 4 6.13 -1.09 13.13
CA HIS A 4 7.30 -0.39 13.62
C HIS A 4 7.37 1.09 13.18
N LEU A 5 6.50 1.51 12.27
CA LEU A 5 6.42 2.91 11.81
C LEU A 5 5.42 3.70 12.66
N ASP A 6 5.71 4.98 12.86
CA ASP A 6 4.79 5.91 13.53
C ASP A 6 3.43 5.95 12.84
N GLU A 7 2.35 6.07 13.63
CA GLU A 7 0.97 6.00 13.14
C GLU A 7 0.69 7.02 12.03
N GLU A 8 1.13 8.27 12.22
CA GLU A 8 0.99 9.33 11.22
C GLU A 8 1.62 8.94 9.88
N LEU A 9 2.83 8.37 9.92
CA LEU A 9 3.53 7.93 8.72
C LEU A 9 2.78 6.78 8.03
N ARG A 10 2.21 5.84 8.80
CA ARG A 10 1.39 4.76 8.25
C ARG A 10 0.12 5.30 7.59
N LEU A 11 -0.60 6.21 8.25
CA LEU A 11 -1.82 6.83 7.71
C LEU A 11 -1.51 7.61 6.43
N LYS A 12 -0.44 8.40 6.42
CA LYS A 12 0.02 9.14 5.23
C LYS A 12 0.28 8.21 4.05
N LYS A 13 1.00 7.09 4.30
CA LYS A 13 1.38 6.13 3.25
C LYS A 13 0.26 5.19 2.81
N LEU A 14 -0.80 5.02 3.59
CA LEU A 14 -1.94 4.17 3.27
C LEU A 14 -3.14 5.01 2.83
N VAL A 15 -3.79 5.66 3.80
CA VAL A 15 -4.99 6.48 3.62
C VAL A 15 -4.70 7.65 2.71
N GLY A 16 -3.61 8.39 2.98
CA GLY A 16 -3.24 9.56 2.19
C GLY A 16 -3.02 9.21 0.73
N ARG A 17 -2.25 8.15 0.43
CA ARG A 17 -1.94 7.76 -0.96
C ARG A 17 -3.18 7.30 -1.71
N LEU A 18 -4.03 6.48 -1.09
CA LEU A 18 -5.29 6.07 -1.69
C LEU A 18 -6.18 7.30 -1.96
N ALA A 19 -6.29 8.21 -0.99
CA ALA A 19 -7.08 9.42 -1.12
C ALA A 19 -6.56 10.34 -2.25
N THR A 20 -5.24 10.50 -2.40
CA THR A 20 -4.64 11.21 -3.54
C THR A 20 -5.01 10.56 -4.88
N TYR A 21 -5.07 9.22 -4.95
CA TYR A 21 -5.52 8.52 -6.16
C TYR A 21 -7.00 8.73 -6.44
N LEU A 22 -7.84 8.74 -5.40
CA LEU A 22 -9.26 9.05 -5.53
C LEU A 22 -9.52 10.51 -5.98
N GLN A 23 -8.65 11.46 -5.57
CA GLN A 23 -8.66 12.83 -6.09
C GLN A 23 -8.33 12.89 -7.58
N GLY A 24 -7.26 12.20 -8.01
CA GLY A 24 -6.73 12.32 -9.38
C GLY A 24 -7.44 11.46 -10.43
N TYR A 25 -7.68 10.19 -10.13
CA TYR A 25 -8.22 9.20 -11.08
C TYR A 25 -9.24 8.24 -10.44
N GLY A 26 -10.02 8.72 -9.48
CA GLY A 26 -10.95 7.92 -8.68
C GLY A 26 -11.95 7.09 -9.50
N ASP A 27 -12.52 7.63 -10.58
CA ASP A 27 -13.51 6.88 -11.40
C ASP A 27 -12.89 5.65 -12.06
N LEU A 28 -11.65 5.78 -12.57
CA LEU A 28 -10.90 4.66 -13.13
C LEU A 28 -10.58 3.63 -12.04
N LEU A 29 -10.08 4.09 -10.89
CA LEU A 29 -9.70 3.20 -9.80
C LEU A 29 -10.90 2.42 -9.24
N VAL A 30 -12.05 3.07 -9.08
CA VAL A 30 -13.28 2.43 -8.62
C VAL A 30 -13.79 1.41 -9.63
N SER A 31 -13.85 1.77 -10.92
CA SER A 31 -14.38 0.90 -11.97
C SER A 31 -13.52 -0.37 -12.18
N VAL A 32 -12.19 -0.23 -12.25
CA VAL A 32 -11.29 -1.37 -12.47
C VAL A 32 -11.25 -2.36 -11.31
N ASN A 33 -11.53 -1.89 -10.08
CA ASN A 33 -11.61 -2.75 -8.89
C ASN A 33 -13.04 -3.21 -8.58
N ASN A 34 -14.03 -2.81 -9.38
CA ASN A 34 -15.46 -3.06 -9.13
C ASN A 34 -15.89 -2.62 -7.71
N TRP A 35 -15.38 -1.47 -7.27
CA TRP A 35 -15.74 -0.87 -5.98
C TRP A 35 -17.04 -0.07 -6.08
N ASP A 36 -17.70 0.18 -4.94
CA ASP A 36 -18.94 0.97 -4.88
C ASP A 36 -18.69 2.44 -5.25
N PRO A 37 -19.26 2.95 -6.37
CA PRO A 37 -19.11 4.35 -6.78
C PRO A 37 -19.68 5.36 -5.78
N GLN A 38 -20.63 4.95 -4.93
CA GLN A 38 -21.20 5.84 -3.92
C GLN A 38 -20.20 6.18 -2.82
N VAL A 39 -19.20 5.31 -2.56
CA VAL A 39 -18.09 5.63 -1.65
C VAL A 39 -17.28 6.80 -2.21
N LEU A 40 -16.96 6.78 -3.51
CA LEU A 40 -16.23 7.88 -4.17
C LEU A 40 -17.05 9.17 -4.20
N ALA A 41 -18.35 9.08 -4.45
CA ALA A 41 -19.23 10.25 -4.41
C ALA A 41 -19.23 10.92 -3.02
N ARG A 42 -19.33 10.13 -1.95
CA ARG A 42 -19.22 10.63 -0.56
C ARG A 42 -17.86 11.24 -0.27
N PHE A 43 -16.78 10.56 -0.67
CA PHE A 43 -15.41 11.07 -0.52
C PHE A 43 -15.23 12.44 -1.19
N ARG A 44 -15.75 12.63 -2.41
CA ARG A 44 -15.64 13.90 -3.15
C ARG A 44 -16.50 15.02 -2.58
N ALA A 45 -17.63 14.69 -1.96
CA ALA A 45 -18.55 15.65 -1.36
C ALA A 45 -18.14 16.06 0.08
N ASP A 46 -17.15 15.39 0.67
CA ASP A 46 -16.72 15.62 2.04
C ASP A 46 -15.98 16.97 2.18
N GLU A 47 -16.39 17.78 3.16
CA GLU A 47 -15.83 19.13 3.37
C GLU A 47 -14.36 19.11 3.77
N VAL A 48 -13.91 18.10 4.54
CA VAL A 48 -12.50 17.97 4.92
C VAL A 48 -11.67 17.66 3.69
N VAL A 49 -12.12 16.72 2.84
CA VAL A 49 -11.44 16.42 1.57
C VAL A 49 -11.37 17.67 0.68
N GLY A 50 -12.48 18.40 0.55
CA GLY A 50 -12.54 19.64 -0.23
C GLY A 50 -11.67 20.78 0.30
N SER A 51 -11.32 20.78 1.59
CA SER A 51 -10.46 21.79 2.20
C SER A 51 -8.95 21.62 1.90
N ILE A 52 -8.55 20.47 1.37
CA ILE A 52 -7.13 20.13 1.18
C ILE A 52 -6.67 20.62 -0.20
N GLY A 53 -5.89 21.71 -0.21
CA GLY A 53 -5.39 22.37 -1.43
C GLY A 53 -4.23 21.69 -2.15
N GLY A 54 -4.09 20.36 -2.06
CA GLY A 54 -2.99 19.61 -2.66
C GLY A 54 -3.17 18.10 -2.56
N ALA A 55 -2.13 17.35 -2.95
CA ALA A 55 -2.11 15.90 -2.80
C ALA A 55 -2.21 15.53 -1.31
N ILE A 56 -3.21 14.74 -0.93
CA ILE A 56 -3.53 14.43 0.47
C ILE A 56 -2.34 13.75 1.17
N ASP A 57 -1.66 12.82 0.51
CA ASP A 57 -0.42 12.21 1.00
C ASP A 57 0.79 13.15 1.11
N ALA A 58 0.69 14.38 0.63
CA ALA A 58 1.74 15.39 0.75
C ALA A 58 1.45 16.42 1.85
N VAL A 59 0.20 16.92 1.90
CA VAL A 59 -0.13 18.14 2.66
C VAL A 59 -1.17 17.96 3.78
N ALA A 60 -1.87 16.82 3.85
CA ALA A 60 -2.89 16.63 4.88
C ALA A 60 -2.28 16.46 6.27
N THR A 61 -2.96 16.96 7.29
CA THR A 61 -2.60 16.74 8.70
C THR A 61 -3.01 15.34 9.18
N LEU A 62 -2.51 14.92 10.33
CA LEU A 62 -2.90 13.66 10.96
C LEU A 62 -4.42 13.57 11.15
N GLU A 63 -5.05 14.61 11.70
CA GLU A 63 -6.49 14.64 11.97
C GLU A 63 -7.31 14.54 10.68
N GLN A 64 -6.85 15.18 9.60
CA GLN A 64 -7.48 15.05 8.29
C GLN A 64 -7.36 13.62 7.74
N LEU A 65 -6.21 12.96 7.92
CA LEU A 65 -6.02 11.57 7.51
C LEU A 65 -6.90 10.62 8.33
N GLU A 66 -7.03 10.82 9.64
CA GLU A 66 -7.92 10.04 10.50
C GLU A 66 -9.40 10.20 10.12
N HIS A 67 -9.80 11.41 9.71
CA HIS A 67 -11.14 11.66 9.18
C HIS A 67 -11.34 10.91 7.85
N ILE A 68 -10.42 11.09 6.90
CA ILE A 68 -10.51 10.47 5.57
C ILE A 68 -10.54 8.95 5.65
N ALA A 69 -9.83 8.34 6.59
CA ALA A 69 -9.82 6.89 6.81
C ALA A 69 -11.23 6.30 7.06
N LYS A 70 -12.19 7.11 7.51
CA LYS A 70 -13.58 6.71 7.79
C LYS A 70 -14.49 6.80 6.56
N LEU A 71 -14.03 7.42 5.46
CA LEU A 71 -14.86 7.70 4.29
C LEU A 71 -14.96 6.52 3.32
N PHE A 72 -14.02 5.57 3.39
CA PHE A 72 -14.00 4.37 2.56
C PHE A 72 -13.78 3.11 3.40
N PRO A 73 -14.23 1.93 2.94
CA PRO A 73 -14.10 0.71 3.70
C PRO A 73 -12.62 0.29 3.80
N GLY A 74 -12.23 -0.26 4.94
CA GLY A 74 -10.85 -0.72 5.17
C GLY A 74 -10.39 -1.82 4.18
N GLU A 75 -11.34 -2.52 3.55
CA GLU A 75 -11.05 -3.51 2.51
C GLU A 75 -10.32 -2.93 1.30
N TRP A 76 -10.50 -1.63 0.98
CA TRP A 76 -9.77 -0.97 -0.12
C TRP A 76 -8.26 -0.87 0.15
N LEU A 77 -7.85 -1.00 1.42
CA LEU A 77 -6.44 -1.01 1.83
C LEU A 77 -5.85 -2.43 1.96
N GLN A 78 -6.64 -3.50 1.86
CA GLN A 78 -6.18 -4.88 2.10
C GLN A 78 -5.18 -5.39 1.06
N ALA A 79 -5.07 -4.74 -0.10
CA ALA A 79 -4.03 -5.03 -1.07
C ALA A 79 -2.63 -4.69 -0.55
N ALA A 80 -2.51 -3.72 0.38
CA ALA A 80 -1.24 -3.37 1.00
C ALA A 80 -0.81 -4.43 2.03
N ALA A 81 0.47 -4.72 2.09
CA ALA A 81 1.04 -5.46 3.22
C ALA A 81 1.11 -4.55 4.45
N THR A 82 0.38 -4.91 5.52
CA THR A 82 0.31 -4.16 6.79
C THR A 82 0.45 -5.12 7.98
N GLY A 83 0.69 -4.57 9.17
CA GLY A 83 0.86 -5.33 10.41
C GLY A 83 2.33 -5.50 10.81
N THR A 84 2.67 -6.58 11.52
CA THR A 84 4.05 -6.84 11.94
C THR A 84 4.99 -7.08 10.75
N ALA A 85 6.30 -7.05 10.99
CA ALA A 85 7.29 -7.35 9.96
C ALA A 85 7.10 -8.76 9.38
N GLU A 86 6.74 -9.73 10.22
CA GLU A 86 6.47 -11.12 9.87
C GLU A 86 5.20 -11.24 9.02
N GLN A 87 4.12 -10.54 9.37
CA GLN A 87 2.88 -10.51 8.58
C GLN A 87 3.14 -9.89 7.20
N CYS A 88 3.90 -8.80 7.14
CA CYS A 88 4.32 -8.21 5.88
C CYS A 88 5.18 -9.18 5.05
N ALA A 89 6.13 -9.88 5.67
CA ALA A 89 6.97 -10.87 5.00
C ALA A 89 6.16 -12.07 4.47
N GLN A 90 5.17 -12.55 5.22
CA GLN A 90 4.23 -13.58 4.78
C GLN A 90 3.42 -13.11 3.58
N ARG A 91 2.97 -11.84 3.55
CA ARG A 91 2.26 -11.27 2.40
C ARG A 91 3.12 -11.21 1.14
N VAL A 92 4.43 -10.98 1.29
CA VAL A 92 5.41 -11.09 0.20
C VAL A 92 5.50 -12.54 -0.29
N LEU A 93 5.67 -13.51 0.61
CA LEU A 93 5.75 -14.92 0.23
C LEU A 93 4.48 -15.40 -0.49
N ALA A 94 3.31 -14.96 -0.03
CA ALA A 94 2.02 -15.28 -0.62
C ALA A 94 1.88 -14.80 -2.08
N GLN A 95 2.61 -13.77 -2.51
CA GLN A 95 2.60 -13.38 -3.93
C GLN A 95 3.22 -14.46 -4.82
N PHE A 96 4.27 -15.13 -4.35
CA PHE A 96 4.88 -16.25 -5.08
C PHE A 96 3.95 -17.47 -5.11
N ASP A 97 3.12 -17.65 -4.09
CA ASP A 97 2.09 -18.71 -4.09
C ASP A 97 0.98 -18.45 -5.12
N LEU A 98 0.78 -17.17 -5.48
CA LEU A 98 -0.10 -16.76 -6.57
C LEU A 98 0.59 -16.81 -7.95
N GLY A 99 1.84 -17.27 -8.03
CA GLY A 99 2.58 -17.47 -9.28
C GLY A 99 3.42 -16.28 -9.72
N ALA A 100 3.65 -15.28 -8.86
CA ALA A 100 4.61 -14.21 -9.18
C ALA A 100 6.05 -14.76 -9.23
N ASP A 101 6.84 -14.31 -10.21
CA ASP A 101 8.30 -14.60 -10.28
C ASP A 101 9.15 -13.60 -9.48
N GLY A 102 8.56 -12.46 -9.10
CA GLY A 102 9.22 -11.42 -8.33
C GLY A 102 8.22 -10.48 -7.69
N VAL A 103 8.64 -9.84 -6.59
CA VAL A 103 7.81 -8.90 -5.82
C VAL A 103 8.54 -7.58 -5.68
N ILE A 104 7.89 -6.49 -6.10
CA ILE A 104 8.40 -5.13 -5.94
C ILE A 104 7.79 -4.52 -4.68
N LEU A 105 8.65 -4.18 -3.72
CA LEU A 105 8.25 -3.48 -2.50
C LEU A 105 8.25 -1.96 -2.78
N HIS A 106 7.07 -1.37 -2.87
CA HIS A 106 6.91 0.05 -3.20
C HIS A 106 6.24 0.82 -2.07
N GLY A 107 6.41 2.15 -2.06
CA GLY A 107 5.77 3.05 -1.08
C GLY A 107 6.51 3.23 0.24
N ALA A 108 7.63 2.54 0.43
CA ALA A 108 8.47 2.63 1.61
C ALA A 108 9.95 2.83 1.22
N THR A 109 10.71 3.49 2.09
CA THR A 109 12.17 3.65 1.91
C THR A 109 12.90 2.34 2.24
N PRO A 110 14.15 2.16 1.79
CA PRO A 110 14.94 0.98 2.17
C PRO A 110 15.06 0.78 3.69
N THR A 111 15.22 1.87 4.46
CA THR A 111 15.29 1.81 5.93
C THR A 111 13.97 1.37 6.54
N GLU A 112 12.84 1.89 6.05
CA GLU A 112 11.51 1.47 6.51
C GLU A 112 11.22 -0.01 6.20
N LEU A 113 11.82 -0.55 5.14
CA LEU A 113 11.65 -1.94 4.71
C LEU A 113 12.61 -2.93 5.37
N ASP A 114 13.68 -2.47 6.02
CA ASP A 114 14.71 -3.35 6.60
C ASP A 114 14.13 -4.43 7.55
N PRO A 115 13.21 -4.13 8.49
CA PRO A 115 12.60 -5.16 9.34
C PRO A 115 11.83 -6.22 8.54
N VAL A 116 11.09 -5.81 7.51
CA VAL A 116 10.30 -6.72 6.65
C VAL A 116 11.22 -7.60 5.82
N VAL A 117 12.29 -7.03 5.26
CA VAL A 117 13.28 -7.79 4.48
C VAL A 117 14.04 -8.79 5.35
N ARG A 118 14.37 -8.43 6.60
CA ARG A 118 14.95 -9.37 7.57
C ARG A 118 13.99 -10.52 7.88
N ALA A 119 12.74 -10.20 8.25
CA ALA A 119 11.72 -11.21 8.52
C ALA A 119 11.49 -12.15 7.31
N TYR A 120 11.50 -11.59 6.09
CA TYR A 120 11.39 -12.40 4.87
C TYR A 120 12.55 -13.38 4.69
N ARG A 121 13.79 -12.98 5.00
CA ARG A 121 14.96 -13.88 4.89
C ARG A 121 14.84 -15.12 5.77
N GLU A 122 14.24 -14.98 6.95
CA GLU A 122 14.03 -16.09 7.89
C GLU A 122 13.01 -17.11 7.39
N ILE A 123 11.97 -16.66 6.67
CA ILE A 123 10.87 -17.52 6.20
C ILE A 123 10.97 -17.95 4.73
N ARG A 124 11.94 -17.40 3.99
CA ARG A 124 12.12 -17.66 2.56
C ARG A 124 12.44 -19.14 2.35
N PRO A 125 11.62 -19.90 1.60
CA PRO A 125 11.88 -21.31 1.35
C PRO A 125 13.24 -21.52 0.66
N ALA A 126 14.04 -22.44 1.19
CA ALA A 126 15.25 -22.90 0.51
C ALA A 126 14.88 -23.56 -0.83
N ASN A 127 15.75 -23.42 -1.82
CA ASN A 127 15.66 -24.05 -3.14
C ASN A 127 14.50 -23.59 -4.05
N ARG A 128 13.50 -22.85 -3.55
CA ARG A 128 12.34 -22.40 -4.34
C ARG A 128 12.72 -21.43 -5.47
N PHE A 129 13.82 -20.72 -5.30
CA PHE A 129 14.17 -19.57 -6.12
C PHE A 129 15.58 -19.68 -6.72
N ASP A 130 16.20 -20.85 -6.67
CA ASP A 130 17.60 -21.05 -7.08
C ASP A 130 17.78 -20.85 -8.59
N SER A 131 16.72 -21.04 -9.38
CA SER A 131 16.70 -20.79 -10.82
C SER A 131 16.29 -19.36 -11.19
N GLN A 132 15.92 -18.52 -10.22
CA GLN A 132 15.48 -17.15 -10.47
C GLN A 132 16.66 -16.18 -10.31
N VAL A 133 16.79 -15.23 -11.24
CA VAL A 133 17.74 -14.13 -11.08
C VAL A 133 17.20 -13.12 -10.07
N PRO A 134 18.05 -12.47 -9.26
CA PRO A 134 17.60 -11.47 -8.28
C PRO A 134 16.89 -10.25 -8.88
N ASN A 135 17.02 -10.02 -10.20
CA ASN A 135 16.42 -8.90 -10.91
C ASN A 135 15.18 -9.37 -11.72
N PRO A 136 13.95 -8.94 -11.38
CA PRO A 136 12.74 -9.34 -12.10
C PRO A 136 12.61 -8.71 -13.49
N GLY A 137 13.45 -7.72 -13.85
CA GLY A 137 13.34 -6.96 -15.09
C GLY A 137 14.16 -7.47 -16.28
N TRP A 138 14.66 -8.72 -16.24
CA TRP A 138 15.40 -9.42 -17.32
C TRP A 138 15.93 -8.53 -18.46
N ALA A 139 17.12 -7.96 -18.29
CA ALA A 139 17.86 -7.36 -19.40
C ALA A 139 18.72 -8.45 -20.04
N HIS A 140 18.26 -9.03 -21.14
CA HIS A 140 19.17 -9.71 -22.06
C HIS A 140 20.15 -8.66 -22.62
N ALA A 141 21.44 -8.94 -22.48
CA ALA A 141 22.48 -8.40 -23.37
C ALA A 141 22.60 -9.33 -24.58
#